data_AF-A0A660UW31-F1
#
_entry.id   AF-A0A660UW31-F1
#
_cell.length_a   1.000
_cell.length_b   1.000
_cell.length_c   1.000
_cell.angle_alpha   90.00
_cell.angle_beta   90.00
_cell.angle_gamma   90.00
#
_symmetry.space_group_name_H-M   'P 1'
#
loop_
_entity.id
_entity.type
_entity.pdbx_description
1 polymer ?
#
loop_
_entity_poly.entity_id
_entity_poly.type
_entity_poly.pdbx_seq_one_letter_code
_entity_poly.pdbx_strand_id
1 'polypeptide(L)' 'MKMSTMVLLAACIAAGVAGCSKAIGDSDSEKRAYAQKMKADTLAELYQEKPEARAKIKNAAGYGVFSNININLFLLSS' A
#
# COMPACT_ATOMS: atom_id res chain seq x y z
N MET A 1 -15.96 39.10 1.85
CA MET A 1 -16.45 37.83 2.46
C MET A 1 -16.71 36.72 1.46
N LYS A 2 -17.43 36.93 0.34
CA LYS A 2 -17.69 35.86 -0.66
C LYS A 2 -16.43 35.26 -1.35
N MET A 3 -15.43 36.08 -1.67
CA MET A 3 -14.23 35.63 -2.39
C MET A 3 -13.33 34.71 -1.53
N SER A 4 -13.01 35.11 -0.28
CA SER A 4 -12.19 34.28 0.62
C SER A 4 -12.87 32.96 0.98
N THR A 5 -14.19 32.94 1.20
CA THR A 5 -14.92 31.69 1.47
C THR A 5 -14.91 30.74 0.27
N MET A 6 -14.98 31.28 -0.96
CA MET A 6 -14.89 30.48 -2.18
C MET A 6 -13.49 29.88 -2.40
N VAL A 7 -12.45 30.66 -2.12
CA VAL A 7 -11.05 30.20 -2.18
C VAL A 7 -10.77 29.13 -1.12
N LEU A 8 -11.30 29.29 0.11
CA LEU A 8 -11.13 28.32 1.18
C LEU A 8 -11.83 26.99 0.85
N LEU A 9 -13.04 27.05 0.28
CA LEU A 9 -13.79 25.86 -0.14
C LEU A 9 -13.08 25.12 -1.28
N ALA A 10 -12.54 25.86 -2.27
CA ALA A 10 -11.77 25.27 -3.36
C ALA A 10 -10.48 24.59 -2.87
N ALA A 11 -9.78 25.19 -1.89
CA ALA A 11 -8.60 24.61 -1.28
C ALA A 11 -8.91 23.32 -0.50
N CYS A 12 -10.02 23.28 0.24
CA CYS A 12 -10.47 22.07 0.94
C CYS A 12 -10.84 20.94 -0.03
N ILE A 13 -11.49 21.25 -1.15
CA ILE A 13 -11.82 20.25 -2.17
C ILE A 13 -10.54 19.72 -2.83
N ALA A 14 -9.60 20.59 -3.20
CA ALA A 14 -8.32 20.20 -3.78
C ALA A 14 -7.49 19.31 -2.83
N ALA A 15 -7.49 19.61 -1.53
CA ALA A 15 -6.82 18.78 -0.53
C ALA A 15 -7.50 17.42 -0.33
N GLY A 16 -8.84 17.34 -0.48
CA GLY A 16 -9.60 16.09 -0.37
C GLY A 16 -9.29 15.07 -1.47
N VAL A 17 -8.90 15.52 -2.67
CA VAL A 17 -8.61 14.61 -3.80
C VAL A 17 -7.21 13.98 -3.71
N ALA A 18 -6.31 14.53 -2.88
CA ALA A 18 -4.97 13.98 -2.66
C ALA A 18 -4.96 12.70 -1.78
N GLY A 19 -6.11 12.33 -1.20
CA GLY A 19 -6.25 11.15 -0.33
C GLY A 19 -6.48 9.83 -1.07
N CYS A 20 -6.53 9.81 -2.40
CA CYS A 20 -6.66 8.55 -3.14
C CYS A 20 -5.31 7.84 -3.18
N SER A 21 -5.11 6.85 -2.29
CA SER A 21 -3.96 5.94 -2.29
C SER A 21 -3.84 5.27 -3.66
N LYS A 22 -2.91 5.75 -4.50
CA LYS A 22 -2.64 5.11 -5.78
C LYS A 22 -1.89 3.80 -5.53
N ALA A 23 -2.38 2.71 -6.12
CA ALA A 23 -1.58 1.49 -6.23
C ALA A 23 -0.27 1.81 -6.98
N ILE A 24 0.83 1.15 -6.60
CA ILE A 24 2.13 1.34 -7.26
C ILE A 24 2.06 0.78 -8.69
N GLY A 25 2.41 1.62 -9.67
CA GLY A 25 2.31 1.33 -11.10
C GLY A 25 1.22 2.14 -11.79
N ASP A 26 1.50 2.65 -13.00
CA ASP A 26 0.58 3.53 -13.73
C ASP A 26 -0.35 2.74 -14.65
N SER A 27 0.15 1.65 -15.22
CA SER A 27 -0.65 0.65 -15.95
C SER A 27 -1.08 -0.52 -15.08
N ASP A 28 -2.14 -1.23 -15.49
CA ASP A 28 -2.58 -2.42 -14.75
C ASP A 28 -1.56 -3.57 -14.80
N SER A 29 -0.74 -3.64 -15.85
CA SER A 29 0.39 -4.56 -15.92
C SER A 29 1.44 -4.26 -14.86
N GLU A 30 1.79 -2.99 -14.67
CA GLU A 30 2.78 -2.59 -13.67
C GLU A 30 2.29 -2.84 -12.25
N LYS A 31 1.01 -2.56 -11.96
CA LYS A 31 0.40 -2.87 -10.65
C LYS A 31 0.46 -4.37 -10.33
N ARG A 32 0.15 -5.21 -11.31
CA ARG A 32 0.24 -6.68 -11.16
C ARG A 32 1.69 -7.12 -10.99
N ALA A 33 2.61 -6.59 -11.79
CA ALA A 33 4.04 -6.90 -11.70
C ALA A 33 4.59 -6.55 -10.32
N TYR A 34 4.23 -5.37 -9.82
CA TYR A 34 4.59 -4.91 -8.48
C TYR A 34 4.06 -5.86 -7.39
N ALA A 35 2.78 -6.27 -7.46
CA ALA A 35 2.22 -7.22 -6.49
C ALA A 35 2.91 -8.60 -6.52
N GLN A 36 3.26 -9.11 -7.71
CA GLN A 36 4.00 -10.37 -7.84
C GLN A 36 5.43 -10.25 -7.30
N LYS A 37 6.09 -9.11 -7.54
CA LYS A 37 7.42 -8.83 -6.99
C LYS A 37 7.38 -8.75 -5.46
N MET A 38 6.45 -7.99 -4.89
CA MET A 38 6.23 -7.90 -3.44
C MET A 38 6.06 -9.29 -2.81
N LYS A 39 5.23 -10.14 -3.42
CA LYS A 39 5.05 -11.53 -2.97
C LYS A 39 6.35 -12.33 -2.99
N ALA A 40 7.11 -12.25 -4.08
CA ALA A 40 8.36 -12.99 -4.21
C ALA A 40 9.40 -12.55 -3.16
N ASP A 41 9.56 -11.24 -3.00
CA ASP A 41 10.52 -10.65 -2.08
C ASP A 41 10.17 -10.98 -0.62
N THR A 42 8.90 -10.79 -0.21
CA THR A 42 8.43 -11.11 1.15
C THR A 42 8.57 -12.60 1.48
N LEU A 43 8.25 -13.49 0.55
CA LEU A 43 8.41 -14.93 0.78
C LEU A 43 9.88 -15.33 0.85
N ALA A 44 10.75 -14.72 0.04
CA ALA A 44 12.18 -14.98 0.10
C ALA A 44 12.75 -14.61 1.47
N GLU A 45 12.43 -13.41 1.97
CA GLU A 45 12.81 -12.93 3.30
C GLU A 45 12.25 -13.83 4.41
N LEU A 46 10.94 -14.08 4.40
CA LEU A 46 10.29 -14.94 5.40
C LEU A 46 10.93 -16.33 5.48
N TYR A 47 11.31 -16.92 4.34
CA TYR A 47 11.92 -18.24 4.32
C TYR A 47 13.40 -18.26 4.70
N GLN A 48 14.09 -17.12 4.61
CA GLN A 48 15.43 -16.97 5.16
C GLN A 48 15.37 -16.90 6.68
N GLU A 49 14.41 -16.16 7.25
CA GLU A 49 14.28 -16.01 8.70
C GLU A 49 13.58 -17.19 9.39
N LYS A 50 12.59 -17.79 8.72
CA LYS A 50 11.71 -18.86 9.23
C LYS A 50 11.54 -19.96 8.17
N PRO A 51 12.52 -20.86 8.00
CA PRO A 51 12.45 -21.93 7.00
C PRO A 51 11.20 -22.83 7.12
N GLU A 52 10.69 -23.03 8.34
CA GLU A 52 9.47 -23.79 8.63
C GLU A 52 8.20 -23.17 8.05
N ALA A 53 8.21 -21.86 7.75
CA ALA A 53 7.10 -21.18 7.11
C ALA A 53 6.77 -21.75 5.72
N ARG A 54 7.75 -22.36 5.02
CA ARG A 54 7.52 -23.01 3.72
C ARG A 54 6.45 -24.09 3.81
N ALA A 55 6.51 -24.93 4.84
CA ALA A 55 5.53 -26.00 5.03
C ALA A 55 4.16 -25.44 5.43
N LYS A 56 4.13 -24.43 6.30
CA LYS A 56 2.89 -23.77 6.73
C LYS A 56 2.16 -23.12 5.56
N ILE A 57 2.88 -22.40 4.70
CA ILE A 57 2.31 -21.74 3.52
C ILE A 57 1.83 -22.76 2.48
N LYS A 58 2.60 -23.82 2.24
CA LYS A 58 2.22 -24.89 1.29
C LYS A 58 0.91 -25.58 1.69
N ASN A 59 0.67 -25.74 2.99
CA ASN A 59 -0.49 -26.45 3.52
C ASN A 59 -1.67 -25.53 3.89
N ALA A 60 -1.54 -24.22 3.71
CA ALA A 60 -2.61 -23.27 3.98
C ALA A 60 -3.63 -23.22 2.84
N ALA A 61 -4.88 -22.87 3.16
CA ALA A 61 -5.90 -22.60 2.14
C ALA A 61 -5.57 -21.36 1.27
N GLY A 62 -4.75 -20.44 1.80
CA GLY A 62 -4.28 -19.24 1.13
C GLY A 62 -3.39 -18.40 2.05
N TYR A 63 -2.70 -17.40 1.49
CA TYR A 63 -1.87 -16.46 2.24
C TYR A 63 -1.91 -15.06 1.60
N GLY A 64 -1.70 -14.03 2.43
CA GLY A 64 -1.60 -12.64 2.00
C GLY A 64 -0.21 -12.09 2.30
N VAL A 65 0.30 -11.24 1.41
CA VAL A 65 1.50 -10.46 1.62
C VAL A 65 1.14 -8.98 1.53
N PHE A 66 1.76 -8.17 2.37
CA PHE A 66 1.52 -6.74 2.42
C PHE A 66 2.87 -6.04 2.53
N SER A 67 2.92 -4.83 2.00
CA SER A 67 4.07 -3.94 2.20
C SER A 67 3.59 -2.64 2.82
N ASN A 68 4.44 -2.05 3.66
CA ASN A 68 4.12 -0.81 4.38
C ASN A 68 4.22 0.44 3.48
N ILE A 69 4.60 0.28 2.21
CA ILE A 69 4.71 1.39 1.26
C ILE A 69 3.32 2.02 1.04
N ASN A 70 3.24 3.32 1.33
CA ASN A 70 2.04 4.17 1.41
C ASN A 70 1.30 4.23 2.76
N ILE A 71 1.79 3.58 3.83
CA ILE A 71 1.31 3.94 5.17
C ILE A 71 2.01 5.24 5.58
N ASN A 72 1.31 6.37 5.47
CA ASN A 72 1.70 7.62 6.14
C ASN A 72 1.52 7.43 7.65
N LEU A 73 2.40 6.64 8.27
CA LEU A 73 2.41 6.36 9.71
C LEU A 73 2.95 7.56 10.51
N PHE A 74 2.75 8.79 10.02
CA PHE A 74 3.12 9.99 10.76
C PHE A 74 2.15 10.29 11.91
N LEU A 75 0.95 9.67 11.90
CA LEU A 75 -0.13 9.97 12.85
C LEU A 75 -0.49 8.81 13.79
N LEU A 76 0.20 7.67 13.72
CA LEU A 76 -0.09 6.49 14.56
C LEU A 76 1.12 5.97 15.36
N SER A 77 2.25 6.70 15.35
CA SER A 77 3.32 6.43 16.32
C SER A 77 2.97 7.16 17.61
N SER A 78 2.46 6.41 18.60
CA SER A 78 2.56 6.81 20.02
C SER A 78 3.94 6.48 20.56
#